data_AF-A0A8J6LJL2-F1
#
_entry.id   AF-A0A8J6LJL2-F1
#
_cell.length_a   1.000
_cell.length_b   1.000
_cell.length_c   1.000
_cell.angle_alpha   90.00
_cell.angle_beta   90.00
_cell.angle_gamma   90.00
#
_symmetry.space_group_name_H-M   'P 1'
#
loop_
_entity.id
_entity.type
_entity.pdbx_description
1 polymer ?
#
loop_
_entity_poly.entity_id
_entity_poly.type
_entity_poly.pdbx_seq_one_letter_code
_entity_poly.pdbx_strand_id
1 'polypeptide(L)'
;MKTNKPTLSMIIGALAAIPYEILTSVLKLMGYAKYSVFELSSLMITLNRPTRLLGAFLSMSLGASIALILYRMAVEHFGWENLILKSVFLNLQSWILLEVLFMWLIEGRNLIPYRPISDYYAQLFSAVIFGVILGLLFKKYIKTDYRLKR
;
A
#
# COMPACT_ATOMS: atom_id res chain seq x y z
N MET A 1 8.18 -14.15 24.05
CA MET A 1 7.20 -14.62 23.05
C MET A 1 7.90 -14.83 21.71
N LYS A 2 7.84 -16.02 21.10
CA LYS A 2 8.29 -16.23 19.72
C LYS A 2 7.28 -15.57 18.79
N THR A 3 7.48 -14.31 18.42
CA THR A 3 6.61 -13.60 17.48
C THR A 3 6.62 -14.34 16.14
N ASN A 4 5.45 -14.76 15.66
CA ASN A 4 5.31 -15.41 14.35
C ASN A 4 5.67 -14.38 13.27
N LYS A 5 6.81 -14.57 12.58
CA LYS A 5 7.39 -13.59 11.63
C LYS A 5 6.42 -13.23 10.48
N PRO A 6 5.73 -14.19 9.85
CA PRO A 6 4.61 -13.90 8.96
C PRO A 6 3.57 -12.95 9.55
N THR A 7 3.09 -13.20 10.77
CA THR A 7 2.10 -12.34 11.43
C THR A 7 2.66 -10.94 11.67
N LEU A 8 3.92 -10.83 12.12
CA LEU A 8 4.58 -9.54 12.29
C LEU A 8 4.69 -8.78 10.96
N SER A 9 5.01 -9.47 9.86
CA SER A 9 5.10 -8.87 8.53
C SER A 9 3.76 -8.28 8.09
N MET A 10 2.66 -9.00 8.31
CA MET A 10 1.30 -8.54 8.01
C MET A 10 0.93 -7.31 8.83
N ILE A 11 1.23 -7.29 10.13
CA ILE A 11 0.95 -6.14 11.01
C ILE A 11 1.74 -4.92 10.54
N ILE A 12 3.02 -5.09 10.19
CA ILE A 12 3.85 -4.01 9.64
C ILE A 12 3.25 -3.47 8.34
N GLY A 13 2.80 -4.35 7.45
CA GLY A 13 2.13 -3.98 6.20
C GLY A 13 0.84 -3.18 6.43
N ALA A 14 -0.01 -3.65 7.34
CA ALA A 14 -1.24 -2.96 7.70
C ALA A 14 -0.96 -1.56 8.27
N LEU A 15 -0.01 -1.45 9.20
CA LEU A 15 0.34 -0.16 9.81
C LEU A 15 1.05 0.79 8.83
N ALA A 16 1.76 0.27 7.82
CA ALA A 16 2.36 1.09 6.77
C ALA A 16 1.31 1.83 5.91
N ALA A 17 0.04 1.39 5.93
CA ALA A 17 -1.04 2.10 5.25
C ALA A 17 -1.35 3.46 5.90
N ILE A 18 -1.02 3.65 7.19
CA ILE A 18 -1.25 4.91 7.92
C ILE A 18 -0.44 6.08 7.33
N PRO A 19 0.91 6.01 7.22
CA PRO A 19 1.68 7.09 6.62
C PRO A 19 1.33 7.34 5.15
N TYR A 20 0.88 6.30 4.43
CA TYR A 20 0.39 6.42 3.06
C TYR A 20 -0.91 7.23 2.98
N GLU A 21 -1.85 7.00 3.89
CA GLU A 21 -3.07 7.82 4.03
C GLU A 21 -2.74 9.25 4.45
N ILE A 22 -1.81 9.44 5.39
CA ILE A 22 -1.41 10.79 5.83
C ILE A 22 -0.88 11.58 4.63
N LEU A 23 0.01 10.98 3.84
CA LEU A 23 0.59 11.63 2.67
C LEU A 23 -0.48 12.00 1.63
N THR A 24 -1.37 11.06 1.29
CA THR A 24 -2.42 11.33 0.29
C THR A 24 -3.49 12.28 0.80
N SER A 25 -3.76 12.30 2.10
CA SER A 25 -4.61 13.32 2.73
C SER A 25 -3.99 14.70 2.63
N VAL A 26 -2.68 14.84 2.83
CA VAL A 26 -1.97 16.13 2.64
C VAL A 26 -2.03 16.55 1.17
N LEU A 27 -1.75 15.66 0.22
CA LEU A 27 -1.84 15.96 -1.21
C LEU A 27 -3.26 16.36 -1.64
N LYS A 28 -4.28 15.73 -1.03
CA LYS A 28 -5.68 16.12 -1.22
C LYS A 28 -5.95 17.52 -0.67
N LEU A 29 -5.49 17.84 0.54
CA LEU A 29 -5.66 19.18 1.13
C LEU A 29 -4.96 20.28 0.31
N MET A 30 -3.86 19.94 -0.35
CA MET A 30 -3.14 20.85 -1.26
C MET A 30 -3.79 20.94 -2.66
N GLY A 31 -4.85 20.18 -2.94
CA GLY A 31 -5.55 20.19 -4.24
C GLY A 31 -4.91 19.33 -5.33
N TYR A 32 -3.84 18.58 -5.04
CA TYR A 32 -3.20 17.69 -6.01
C TYR A 32 -3.94 16.37 -6.22
N ALA A 33 -4.68 15.92 -5.20
CA ALA A 33 -5.51 14.71 -5.25
C ALA A 33 -6.98 15.04 -4.96
N LYS A 34 -7.89 14.31 -5.60
CA LYS A 34 -9.34 14.39 -5.33
C LYS A 34 -9.72 13.52 -4.13
N TYR A 35 -9.08 12.36 -4.00
CA TYR A 35 -9.35 11.39 -2.94
C TYR A 35 -8.07 11.01 -2.18
N SER A 36 -8.17 10.78 -0.87
CA SER A 36 -7.12 10.08 -0.14
C SER A 36 -7.12 8.59 -0.49
N VAL A 37 -6.08 7.84 -0.11
CA VAL A 37 -6.01 6.39 -0.37
C VAL A 37 -7.18 5.65 0.26
N PHE A 38 -7.57 6.01 1.48
CA PHE A 38 -8.68 5.36 2.15
C PHE A 38 -9.99 5.69 1.44
N GLU A 39 -10.20 6.96 1.09
CA GLU A 39 -11.39 7.35 0.34
C GLU A 39 -11.46 6.61 -1.01
N LEU A 40 -10.37 6.56 -1.76
CA LEU A 40 -10.27 5.87 -3.05
C LEU A 40 -10.52 4.37 -2.91
N SER A 41 -9.89 3.73 -1.93
CA SER A 41 -10.05 2.30 -1.67
C SER A 41 -11.49 1.95 -1.32
N SER A 42 -12.19 2.83 -0.59
CA SER A 42 -13.60 2.60 -0.26
C SER A 42 -14.53 2.65 -1.48
N LEU A 43 -14.19 3.46 -2.49
CA LEU A 43 -14.97 3.58 -3.72
C LEU A 43 -14.98 2.27 -4.53
N MET A 44 -14.00 1.38 -4.29
CA MET A 44 -14.03 0.03 -4.86
C MET A 44 -15.29 -0.75 -4.49
N ILE A 45 -15.89 -0.46 -3.33
CA ILE A 45 -17.08 -1.15 -2.81
C ILE A 45 -18.30 -0.24 -2.85
N THR A 46 -18.17 1.00 -2.38
CA THR A 46 -19.32 1.88 -2.19
C THR A 46 -19.76 2.58 -3.48
N LEU A 47 -18.90 2.60 -4.49
CA LEU A 47 -19.09 3.23 -5.81
C LEU A 47 -19.27 4.74 -5.79
N ASN A 48 -20.09 5.32 -4.91
CA ASN A 48 -20.39 6.76 -4.89
C ASN A 48 -20.25 7.43 -3.52
N ARG A 49 -19.86 6.69 -2.48
CA ARG A 49 -19.76 7.20 -1.10
C ARG A 49 -18.37 6.94 -0.53
N PRO A 50 -17.43 7.89 -0.64
CA PRO A 50 -16.11 7.71 -0.05
C PRO A 50 -16.23 7.64 1.47
N THR A 51 -15.73 6.57 2.07
CA THR A 51 -15.76 6.34 3.52
C THR A 51 -14.38 5.94 4.03
N ARG A 52 -13.80 6.77 4.89
CA ARG A 52 -12.43 6.53 5.40
C ARG A 52 -12.29 5.25 6.20
N LEU A 53 -13.32 4.87 6.96
CA LEU A 53 -13.25 3.67 7.81
C LEU A 53 -13.17 2.39 6.98
N LEU A 54 -14.08 2.22 6.00
CA LEU A 54 -14.04 1.07 5.09
C LEU A 54 -12.75 1.07 4.27
N GLY A 55 -12.36 2.26 3.79
CA GLY A 55 -11.10 2.50 3.10
C GLY A 55 -9.88 2.05 3.89
N ALA A 56 -9.84 2.37 5.18
CA ALA A 56 -8.77 1.97 6.09
C ALA A 56 -8.69 0.45 6.18
N PHE A 57 -9.81 -0.25 6.41
CA PHE A 57 -9.81 -1.72 6.46
C PHE A 57 -9.27 -2.33 5.16
N LEU A 58 -9.76 -1.87 4.00
CA LEU A 58 -9.31 -2.39 2.70
C LEU A 58 -7.82 -2.11 2.45
N SER A 59 -7.37 -0.88 2.72
CA SER A 59 -5.98 -0.47 2.52
C SER A 59 -5.03 -1.21 3.45
N MET A 60 -5.43 -1.42 4.71
CA MET A 60 -4.65 -2.18 5.70
C MET A 60 -4.59 -3.67 5.34
N SER A 61 -5.69 -4.26 4.88
CA SER A 61 -5.73 -5.66 4.39
C SER A 61 -4.85 -5.85 3.17
N LEU A 62 -4.89 -4.90 2.23
CA LEU A 62 -4.01 -4.91 1.06
C LEU A 62 -2.54 -4.75 1.47
N GLY A 63 -2.22 -3.79 2.34
CA GLY A 63 -0.87 -3.57 2.86
C GLY A 63 -0.32 -4.80 3.57
N ALA A 64 -1.15 -5.48 4.37
CA ALA A 64 -0.80 -6.75 5.01
C ALA A 64 -0.49 -7.86 3.99
N SER A 65 -1.27 -7.93 2.90
CA SER A 65 -1.08 -8.91 1.83
C SER A 65 0.23 -8.66 1.07
N ILE A 66 0.50 -7.41 0.69
CA ILE A 66 1.74 -6.98 0.04
C ILE A 66 2.95 -7.31 0.93
N ALA A 67 2.85 -7.01 2.23
CA ALA A 67 3.92 -7.29 3.18
C ALA A 67 4.17 -8.79 3.36
N LEU A 68 3.13 -9.63 3.38
CA LEU A 68 3.29 -11.08 3.43
C LEU A 68 3.99 -11.62 2.18
N ILE A 69 3.64 -11.12 1.00
CA ILE A 69 4.31 -11.46 -0.26
C ILE A 69 5.78 -11.04 -0.22
N LEU A 70 6.07 -9.80 0.22
CA LEU A 70 7.43 -9.30 0.38
C LEU A 70 8.25 -10.18 1.34
N TYR A 71 7.66 -10.61 2.46
CA TYR A 71 8.30 -11.51 3.42
C TYR A 71 8.67 -12.85 2.78
N ARG A 72 7.73 -13.49 2.08
CA ARG A 72 7.99 -14.76 1.38
C ARG A 72 9.06 -14.59 0.30
N MET A 73 9.00 -13.54 -0.51
CA MET A 73 10.02 -13.25 -1.51
C MET A 73 11.41 -13.08 -0.88
N ALA A 74 11.50 -12.37 0.25
CA ALA A 74 12.77 -12.11 0.93
C ALA A 74 13.35 -13.35 1.63
N VAL A 75 12.49 -14.24 2.16
CA VAL A 75 12.93 -15.43 2.89
C VAL A 75 13.18 -16.64 1.99
N GLU A 76 12.33 -16.85 0.99
CA GLU A 76 12.29 -18.11 0.23
C GLU A 76 13.03 -18.02 -1.13
N HIS A 77 13.08 -16.85 -1.77
CA HIS A 77 13.48 -16.76 -3.17
C HIS A 77 14.69 -15.84 -3.43
N PHE A 78 14.67 -14.61 -2.91
CA PHE A 78 15.59 -13.55 -3.36
C PHE A 78 16.47 -12.97 -2.27
N GLY A 79 16.36 -13.44 -1.04
CA GLY A 79 17.14 -12.96 0.09
C GLY A 79 16.83 -11.51 0.52
N TRP A 80 17.62 -11.01 1.49
CA TRP A 80 17.38 -9.74 2.20
C TRP A 80 18.11 -8.54 1.58
N GLU A 81 18.74 -8.72 0.42
CA GLU A 81 19.41 -7.68 -0.37
C GLU A 81 18.39 -6.81 -1.09
N ASN A 82 18.70 -5.52 -1.25
CA ASN A 82 17.88 -4.53 -1.96
C ASN A 82 16.40 -4.52 -1.55
N LEU A 83 16.12 -4.77 -0.26
CA LEU A 83 14.75 -4.96 0.24
C LEU A 83 13.86 -3.73 0.03
N ILE A 84 14.41 -2.53 0.12
CA ILE A 84 13.68 -1.28 -0.16
C ILE A 84 13.25 -1.27 -1.63
N LEU A 85 14.14 -1.59 -2.56
CA LEU A 85 13.85 -1.60 -4.00
C LEU A 85 12.83 -2.68 -4.36
N LYS A 86 12.95 -3.88 -3.77
CA LYS A 86 11.96 -4.97 -3.90
C LYS A 86 10.57 -4.54 -3.40
N SER A 87 10.52 -3.86 -2.26
CA SER A 87 9.29 -3.34 -1.68
C SER A 87 8.63 -2.27 -2.56
N VAL A 88 9.42 -1.31 -3.07
CA VAL A 88 8.93 -0.31 -4.04
C VAL A 88 8.41 -0.97 -5.30
N PHE A 89 9.17 -1.89 -5.88
CA PHE A 89 8.76 -2.61 -7.10
C PHE A 89 7.45 -3.38 -6.89
N LEU A 90 7.36 -4.19 -5.83
CA LEU A 90 6.15 -4.95 -5.51
C LEU A 90 4.94 -4.04 -5.32
N ASN A 91 5.12 -2.92 -4.61
CA ASN A 91 4.03 -1.99 -4.36
C ASN A 91 3.59 -1.27 -5.64
N LEU A 92 4.52 -0.89 -6.52
CA LEU A 92 4.19 -0.31 -7.82
C LEU A 92 3.39 -1.28 -8.69
N GLN A 93 3.78 -2.57 -8.73
CA GLN A 93 3.01 -3.59 -9.46
C GLN A 93 1.59 -3.75 -8.88
N SER A 94 1.49 -3.77 -7.55
CA SER A 94 0.19 -3.87 -6.86
C SER A 94 -0.69 -2.65 -7.14
N TRP A 95 -0.11 -1.46 -7.12
CA TRP A 95 -0.80 -0.22 -7.45
C TRP A 95 -1.26 -0.19 -8.90
N ILE A 96 -0.39 -0.48 -9.87
CA ILE A 96 -0.76 -0.51 -11.30
C ILE A 96 -1.92 -1.49 -11.54
N LEU A 97 -1.85 -2.68 -10.95
CA LEU A 97 -2.91 -3.68 -11.09
C LEU A 97 -4.24 -3.17 -10.53
N LEU A 98 -4.23 -2.58 -9.34
CA LEU A 98 -5.44 -2.03 -8.72
C LEU A 98 -5.98 -0.83 -9.48
N GLU A 99 -5.11 0.05 -9.98
CA GLU A 99 -5.47 1.22 -10.76
C GLU A 99 -6.14 0.80 -12.06
N VAL A 100 -5.58 -0.17 -12.79
CA VAL A 100 -6.19 -0.74 -14.00
C VAL A 100 -7.54 -1.37 -13.69
N LEU A 101 -7.67 -2.12 -12.60
CA LEU A 101 -8.95 -2.71 -12.18
C LEU A 101 -9.98 -1.63 -11.84
N PHE A 102 -9.57 -0.58 -11.13
CA PHE A 102 -10.43 0.54 -10.74
C PHE A 102 -10.92 1.32 -11.96
N MET A 103 -10.00 1.66 -12.85
CA MET A 103 -10.30 2.33 -14.11
C MET A 103 -11.24 1.49 -14.98
N TRP A 104 -11.02 0.18 -15.08
CA TRP A 104 -11.84 -0.67 -15.94
C TRP A 104 -13.23 -0.99 -15.36
N LEU A 105 -13.30 -1.31 -14.07
CA LEU A 105 -14.55 -1.75 -13.44
C LEU A 105 -15.45 -0.60 -12.99
N ILE A 106 -14.89 0.57 -12.67
CA ILE A 106 -15.61 1.66 -12.02
C ILE A 106 -15.64 2.90 -12.92
N GLU A 107 -14.48 3.46 -13.27
CA GLU A 107 -14.42 4.70 -14.06
C GLU A 107 -14.88 4.48 -15.50
N GLY A 108 -14.44 3.40 -16.15
CA GLY A 108 -14.79 3.06 -17.53
C GLY A 108 -16.25 2.66 -17.70
N ARG A 109 -16.93 2.30 -16.59
CA ARG A 109 -18.38 2.11 -16.53
C ARG A 109 -19.15 3.38 -16.15
N ASN A 110 -18.46 4.52 -16.02
CA ASN A 110 -18.99 5.79 -15.57
C ASN A 110 -19.76 5.71 -14.22
N LEU A 111 -19.36 4.79 -13.33
CA LEU A 111 -19.95 4.68 -11.98
C LEU A 111 -19.49 5.85 -11.08
N ILE A 112 -18.32 6.42 -11.39
CA ILE A 112 -17.81 7.68 -10.86
C ILE A 112 -17.31 8.58 -12.00
N PRO A 113 -17.28 9.90 -11.80
CA PRO A 113 -16.62 10.79 -12.75
C PRO A 113 -15.11 10.54 -12.79
N TYR A 114 -14.52 10.64 -13.98
CA TYR A 114 -13.08 10.55 -14.19
C TYR A 114 -12.32 11.47 -13.25
N ARG A 115 -11.23 10.94 -12.68
CA ARG A 115 -10.35 11.70 -11.79
C ARG A 115 -9.41 12.57 -12.62
N PRO A 116 -8.96 13.73 -12.09
CA PRO A 116 -7.96 14.53 -12.76
C PRO A 116 -6.63 13.75 -12.84
N ILE A 117 -5.84 13.99 -13.90
CA ILE A 117 -4.56 13.30 -14.10
C ILE A 117 -3.62 13.44 -12.87
N SER A 118 -3.72 14.56 -12.15
CA SER A 118 -2.93 14.84 -10.95
C SER A 118 -3.18 13.83 -9.83
N ASP A 119 -4.40 13.27 -9.73
CA ASP A 119 -4.75 12.28 -8.72
C ASP A 119 -3.94 11.00 -8.95
N TYR A 120 -3.84 10.51 -10.19
CA TYR A 120 -3.05 9.32 -10.52
C TYR A 120 -1.58 9.51 -10.19
N TYR A 121 -1.00 10.69 -10.48
CA TYR A 121 0.39 11.00 -10.11
C TYR A 121 0.59 11.10 -8.60
N ALA A 122 -0.38 11.69 -7.88
CA ALA A 122 -0.34 11.78 -6.42
C ALA A 122 -0.39 10.39 -5.77
N GLN A 123 -1.21 9.49 -6.30
CA GLN A 123 -1.31 8.10 -5.84
C GLN A 123 -0.04 7.31 -6.17
N LEU A 124 0.48 7.43 -7.40
CA LEU A 124 1.74 6.81 -7.82
C LEU A 124 2.91 7.25 -6.93
N PHE A 125 3.08 8.55 -6.73
CA PHE A 125 4.12 9.11 -5.86
C PHE A 125 4.00 8.55 -4.44
N SER A 126 2.78 8.56 -3.90
CA SER A 126 2.50 8.07 -2.56
C SER A 126 2.72 6.55 -2.43
N ALA A 127 2.46 5.78 -3.50
CA ALA A 127 2.75 4.35 -3.56
C ALA A 127 4.27 4.08 -3.53
N VAL A 128 5.09 4.90 -4.18
CA VAL A 128 6.56 4.80 -4.05
C VAL A 128 6.98 5.02 -2.59
N ILE A 129 6.44 6.06 -1.95
CA ILE A 129 6.75 6.37 -0.55
C ILE A 129 6.32 5.24 0.38
N PHE A 130 5.12 4.67 0.20
CA PHE A 130 4.68 3.49 0.94
C PHE A 130 5.67 2.33 0.78
N GLY A 131 6.10 2.04 -0.44
CA GLY A 131 7.07 0.98 -0.72
C GLY A 131 8.41 1.21 -0.01
N VAL A 132 8.89 2.46 0.03
CA VAL A 132 10.10 2.83 0.78
C VAL A 132 9.92 2.61 2.28
N ILE A 133 8.82 3.11 2.85
CA ILE A 133 8.49 2.97 4.28
C ILE A 133 8.40 1.49 4.66
N LEU A 134 7.64 0.69 3.90
CA LEU A 134 7.50 -0.74 4.14
C LEU A 134 8.86 -1.45 4.12
N GLY A 135 9.71 -1.12 3.15
CA GLY A 135 11.05 -1.67 3.05
C GLY A 135 11.95 -1.29 4.24
N LEU A 136 11.88 -0.04 4.70
CA LEU A 136 12.60 0.41 5.89
C LEU A 136 12.11 -0.30 7.16
N LEU A 137 10.80 -0.45 7.33
CA LEU A 137 10.21 -1.17 8.47
C LEU A 137 10.62 -2.65 8.47
N PHE A 138 10.60 -3.31 7.31
CA PHE A 138 11.07 -4.70 7.18
C PHE A 138 12.56 -4.84 7.53
N LYS A 139 13.39 -3.91 7.05
CA LYS A 139 14.82 -3.89 7.37
C LYS A 139 15.05 -3.71 8.88
N LYS A 140 14.29 -2.83 9.52
CA LYS A 140 14.43 -2.52 10.95
C LYS A 140 13.90 -3.63 11.86
N TYR A 141 12.68 -4.09 11.62
CA TYR A 141 11.95 -4.96 12.56
C TYR A 141 12.03 -6.44 12.23
N ILE A 142 12.13 -6.82 10.94
CA ILE A 142 12.12 -8.24 10.55
C ILE A 142 13.53 -8.74 10.28
N LYS A 143 14.32 -8.04 9.47
CA LYS A 143 15.70 -8.47 9.13
C LYS A 143 16.62 -8.50 10.36
N THR A 144 16.55 -7.47 11.21
CA THR A 144 17.35 -7.39 12.44
C THR A 144 17.01 -8.52 13.41
N ASP A 145 15.72 -8.80 13.65
CA ASP A 145 15.30 -9.96 14.47
C ASP A 145 15.71 -11.30 13.84
N TYR A 146 15.74 -11.38 12.50
CA TYR A 146 16.19 -12.58 11.81
C TYR A 146 17.68 -12.87 12.03
N ARG A 147 18.54 -11.84 12.05
CA ARG A 147 19.98 -12.00 12.32
C ARG A 147 20.30 -12.35 13.77
N LEU A 148 19.53 -11.88 14.74
CA LEU A 148 19.77 -12.16 16.17
C LEU A 148 19.44 -13.60 16.60
N LYS A 149 18.79 -14.40 15.73
CA LYS A 149 18.41 -15.79 16.01
C LYS A 149 19.22 -16.84 15.22
N ARG A 150 20.19 -16.42 14.42
CA ARG A 150 21.21 -17.29 13.80
C ARG A 150 22.52 -17.09 14.54
#